data_AF-A0A8S4ANB8-F1
#
_entry.id   AF-A0A8S4ANB8-F1
#
_cell.length_a   1.000
_cell.length_b   1.000
_cell.length_c   1.000
_cell.angle_alpha   90.00
_cell.angle_beta   90.00
_cell.angle_gamma   90.00
#
_symmetry.space_group_name_H-M   'P 1'
#
loop_
_entity.id
_entity.type
_entity.pdbx_description
1 polymer ?
#
loop_
_entity_poly.entity_id
_entity_poly.type
_entity_poly.pdbx_seq_one_letter_code
_entity_poly.pdbx_strand_id
1 'polypeptide(L)'
;MEMLALLLVSALALLPGPSGAGPTPHNPLESVIDTTKKLKETYKQEHFVEDVQPLADAGCMEEFFCKAGAILKNHSISFSSTEDEKRLAREIHVYTKKFERNCEDILKNVKVSHMKKPLSAFLELVLVCSQSNYMHRKGL
;
A
#
# COMPACT_ATOMS: atom_id res chain seq x y z
N MET A 1 -38.41 59.85 -29.59
CA MET A 1 -39.04 58.52 -29.61
C MET A 1 -38.22 57.63 -28.71
N GLU A 2 -38.82 57.32 -27.57
CA GLU A 2 -38.41 56.35 -26.55
C GLU A 2 -38.38 54.92 -27.11
N MET A 3 -37.82 54.01 -26.31
CA MET A 3 -37.80 52.53 -26.37
C MET A 3 -36.49 51.92 -26.91
N LEU A 4 -35.87 50.93 -26.28
CA LEU A 4 -36.17 50.14 -25.09
C LEU A 4 -34.86 49.43 -24.71
N ALA A 5 -34.43 49.54 -23.45
CA ALA A 5 -33.30 48.79 -22.93
C ALA A 5 -33.66 47.30 -22.81
N LEU A 6 -32.96 46.42 -23.53
CA LEU A 6 -33.08 44.98 -23.34
C LEU A 6 -32.00 44.51 -22.36
N LEU A 7 -32.36 44.43 -21.08
CA LEU A 7 -31.58 43.79 -20.03
C LEU A 7 -31.59 42.28 -20.25
N LEU A 8 -30.44 41.73 -20.64
CA LEU A 8 -30.22 40.28 -20.66
C LEU A 8 -29.96 39.78 -19.23
N VAL A 9 -31.02 39.29 -18.59
CA VAL A 9 -30.94 38.59 -17.30
C VAL A 9 -30.35 37.20 -17.55
N SER A 10 -29.08 37.01 -17.21
CA SER A 10 -28.43 35.69 -17.23
C SER A 10 -28.92 34.87 -16.04
N ALA A 11 -29.75 33.87 -16.31
CA ALA A 11 -30.12 32.86 -15.33
C ALA A 11 -28.89 31.97 -15.06
N LEU A 12 -28.30 32.09 -13.87
CA LEU A 12 -27.39 31.09 -13.33
C LEU A 12 -28.17 29.80 -13.09
N ALA A 13 -28.14 28.90 -14.07
CA ALA A 13 -28.54 27.51 -13.85
C ALA A 13 -27.52 26.89 -12.88
N LEU A 14 -27.85 26.88 -11.59
CA LEU A 14 -27.23 26.01 -10.60
C LEU A 14 -27.55 24.56 -10.99
N LEU A 15 -26.76 24.00 -11.89
CA LEU A 15 -26.72 22.56 -12.08
C LEU A 15 -26.23 21.95 -10.75
N PRO A 16 -26.97 21.01 -10.14
CA PRO A 16 -26.43 20.23 -9.04
C PRO A 16 -25.21 19.50 -9.58
N GLY A 17 -24.03 19.98 -9.21
CA GLY A 17 -22.78 19.29 -9.50
C GLY A 17 -22.89 17.85 -9.02
N PRO A 18 -22.34 16.87 -9.75
CA PRO A 18 -22.30 15.51 -9.27
C PRO A 18 -21.66 15.56 -7.89
N SER A 19 -22.43 15.15 -6.89
CA SER A 19 -21.91 14.95 -5.54
C SER A 19 -20.72 14.03 -5.70
N GLY A 20 -19.52 14.59 -5.58
CA GLY A 20 -18.30 13.82 -5.54
C GLY A 20 -18.50 12.82 -4.42
N ALA A 21 -18.68 11.55 -4.79
CA ALA A 21 -18.56 10.47 -3.84
C ALA A 21 -17.21 10.68 -3.16
N GLY A 22 -17.23 11.05 -1.88
CA GLY A 22 -16.00 11.17 -1.10
C GLY A 22 -15.18 9.90 -1.25
N PRO A 23 -13.84 9.97 -1.18
CA PRO A 23 -13.00 8.80 -1.35
C PRO A 23 -13.49 7.72 -0.39
N THR A 24 -13.90 6.59 -0.96
CA THR A 24 -14.26 5.40 -0.21
C THR A 24 -13.07 5.07 0.68
N PRO A 25 -13.25 4.68 1.96
CA PRO A 25 -12.13 4.28 2.79
C PRO A 25 -11.37 3.14 2.10
N HIS A 26 -10.23 3.44 1.47
CA HIS A 26 -9.46 2.43 0.76
C HIS A 26 -8.97 1.42 1.80
N ASN A 27 -9.28 0.14 1.59
CA ASN A 27 -8.77 -0.92 2.44
C ASN A 27 -7.22 -0.90 2.34
N PRO A 28 -6.48 -0.77 3.45
CA PRO A 28 -5.02 -0.70 3.40
C PRO A 28 -4.38 -1.89 2.68
N LEU A 29 -4.95 -3.09 2.79
CA LEU A 29 -4.46 -4.28 2.07
C LEU A 29 -4.66 -4.17 0.56
N GLU A 30 -5.74 -3.56 0.11
CA GLU A 30 -6.00 -3.35 -1.32
C GLU A 30 -4.96 -2.39 -1.91
N SER A 31 -4.64 -1.32 -1.19
CA SER A 31 -3.57 -0.40 -1.56
C SER A 31 -2.21 -1.11 -1.65
N VAL A 32 -1.88 -1.95 -0.65
CA VAL A 32 -0.65 -2.76 -0.65
C VAL A 32 -0.60 -3.69 -1.87
N ILE A 33 -1.71 -4.37 -2.20
CA ILE A 33 -1.81 -5.26 -3.37
C ILE A 33 -1.53 -4.49 -4.66
N ASP A 34 -2.20 -3.36 -4.87
CA ASP A 34 -2.09 -2.58 -6.11
C ASP A 34 -0.69 -1.98 -6.28
N THR A 35 -0.13 -1.39 -5.21
CA THR A 35 1.23 -0.84 -5.24
C THR A 35 2.27 -1.95 -5.48
N THR A 36 2.08 -3.14 -4.88
CA THR A 36 2.99 -4.27 -5.09
C THR A 36 2.95 -4.78 -6.53
N LYS A 37 1.77 -4.89 -7.15
CA LYS A 37 1.64 -5.27 -8.56
C LYS A 37 2.37 -4.29 -9.47
N LYS A 38 2.14 -2.99 -9.28
CA LYS A 38 2.79 -1.93 -10.06
C LYS A 38 4.31 -1.96 -9.92
N LEU A 39 4.82 -2.17 -8.70
CA LEU A 39 6.25 -2.33 -8.46
C LEU A 39 6.82 -3.51 -9.22
N LYS A 40 6.18 -4.68 -9.18
CA LYS A 40 6.66 -5.87 -9.89
C LYS A 40 6.78 -5.65 -11.41
N GLU A 41 5.88 -4.87 -12.00
CA GLU A 41 5.92 -4.56 -13.44
C GLU A 41 7.04 -3.57 -13.81
N THR A 42 7.37 -2.65 -12.90
CA THR A 42 8.29 -1.54 -13.15
C THR A 42 9.70 -1.80 -12.65
N TYR A 43 9.87 -2.73 -11.71
CA TYR A 43 11.13 -3.02 -11.05
C TYR A 43 12.03 -3.89 -11.94
N LYS A 44 13.17 -3.32 -12.35
CA LYS A 44 14.12 -3.93 -13.29
C LYS A 44 15.52 -4.16 -12.72
N GLN A 45 15.75 -3.77 -11.47
CA GLN A 45 17.07 -3.82 -10.84
C GLN A 45 17.19 -5.06 -9.96
N GLU A 46 18.37 -5.65 -9.84
CA GLU A 46 18.58 -6.75 -8.89
C GLU A 46 19.07 -6.20 -7.54
N HIS A 47 18.14 -5.85 -6.66
CA HIS A 47 18.46 -5.67 -5.24
C HIS A 47 18.12 -6.94 -4.46
N PHE A 48 18.86 -7.15 -3.37
CA PHE A 48 18.68 -8.29 -2.49
C PHE A 48 18.28 -7.83 -1.10
N VAL A 49 17.22 -8.40 -0.57
CA VAL A 49 16.67 -8.11 0.76
C VAL A 49 16.65 -9.38 1.60
N GLU A 50 16.41 -9.23 2.91
CA GLU A 50 16.30 -10.35 3.84
C GLU A 50 15.20 -11.33 3.41
N ASP A 51 15.48 -12.63 3.53
CA ASP A 51 14.53 -13.69 3.22
C ASP A 51 13.42 -13.78 4.27
N VAL A 52 12.18 -13.54 3.83
CA VAL A 52 10.97 -13.62 4.66
C VAL A 52 10.07 -14.81 4.31
N GLN A 53 10.52 -15.72 3.44
CA GLN A 53 9.77 -16.92 3.07
C GLN A 53 9.30 -17.73 4.30
N PRO A 54 10.10 -17.95 5.35
CA PRO A 54 9.64 -18.71 6.52
C PRO A 54 8.44 -18.06 7.24
N LEU A 55 8.33 -16.73 7.20
CA LEU A 55 7.20 -16.00 7.79
C LEU A 55 5.95 -16.06 6.90
N ALA A 56 6.13 -16.11 5.58
CA ALA A 56 5.05 -16.34 4.64
C ALA A 56 4.51 -17.78 4.78
N ASP A 57 5.41 -18.77 4.85
CA ASP A 57 5.08 -20.18 5.05
C ASP A 57 4.39 -20.44 6.39
N ALA A 58 4.70 -19.65 7.42
CA ALA A 58 4.03 -19.67 8.72
C ALA A 58 2.62 -19.05 8.71
N GLY A 59 2.11 -18.63 7.55
CA GLY A 59 0.72 -18.17 7.38
C GLY A 59 0.54 -16.66 7.28
N CYS A 60 1.57 -15.90 6.89
CA CYS A 60 1.45 -14.48 6.61
C CYS A 60 0.86 -13.66 7.78
N MET A 61 1.32 -13.94 9.00
CA MET A 61 0.83 -13.31 10.23
C MET A 61 1.42 -11.91 10.46
N GLU A 62 1.16 -11.32 11.63
CA GLU A 62 1.64 -9.97 11.99
C GLU A 62 3.16 -9.82 11.82
N GLU A 63 3.91 -10.86 12.18
CA GLU A 63 5.36 -10.94 12.05
C GLU A 63 5.82 -10.70 10.61
N PHE A 64 5.12 -11.29 9.63
CA PHE A 64 5.42 -11.13 8.22
C PHE A 64 5.29 -9.66 7.80
N PHE A 65 4.14 -9.03 8.08
CA PHE A 65 3.89 -7.66 7.65
C PHE A 65 4.77 -6.64 8.38
N CYS A 66 5.03 -6.84 9.67
CA CYS A 66 5.97 -6.02 10.42
C CYS A 66 7.39 -6.13 9.85
N LYS A 67 7.82 -7.35 9.51
CA LYS A 67 9.15 -7.58 8.93
C LYS A 67 9.26 -7.00 7.53
N ALA A 68 8.25 -7.21 6.68
CA ALA A 68 8.17 -6.63 5.34
C ALA A 68 8.20 -5.10 5.38
N GLY A 69 7.45 -4.48 6.29
CA GLY A 69 7.46 -3.03 6.50
C GLY A 69 8.84 -2.51 6.93
N ALA A 70 9.52 -3.22 7.83
CA ALA A 70 10.88 -2.85 8.26
C ALA A 70 11.90 -2.96 7.12
N ILE A 71 11.84 -4.03 6.32
CA ILE A 71 12.71 -4.23 5.15
C ILE A 71 12.50 -3.11 4.13
N LEU A 72 11.25 -2.81 3.79
CA LEU A 72 10.92 -1.75 2.84
C LEU A 72 11.30 -0.37 3.36
N LYS A 73 11.11 -0.09 4.65
CA LYS A 73 11.56 1.16 5.25
C LYS A 73 13.08 1.30 5.13
N ASN A 74 13.84 0.26 5.47
CA ASN A 74 15.30 0.27 5.36
C ASN A 74 15.76 0.39 3.90
N HIS A 75 15.09 -0.29 2.97
CA HIS A 75 15.35 -0.18 1.54
C HIS A 75 15.03 1.23 1.01
N SER A 76 13.93 1.82 1.47
CA SER A 76 13.46 3.15 1.06
C SER A 76 14.33 4.32 1.54
N ILE A 77 15.19 4.07 2.55
CA ILE A 77 16.21 5.01 2.99
C ILE A 77 17.43 5.00 2.04
N SER A 78 17.56 3.98 1.18
CA SER A 78 18.55 3.96 0.11
C SER A 78 18.24 5.01 -0.96
N PHE A 79 19.29 5.67 -1.48
CA PHE A 79 19.21 6.62 -2.59
C PHE A 79 18.66 6.02 -3.89
N SER A 80 18.62 4.69 -4.00
CA SER A 80 18.09 3.97 -5.17
C SER A 80 16.60 3.63 -5.10
N SER A 81 15.90 3.98 -4.02
CA SER A 81 14.50 3.60 -3.84
C SER A 81 13.51 4.42 -4.68
N THR A 82 12.50 3.75 -5.22
CA THR A 82 11.44 4.39 -6.01
C THR A 82 10.35 4.99 -5.12
N GLU A 83 9.57 5.95 -5.64
CA GLU A 83 8.41 6.48 -4.91
C GLU A 83 7.34 5.42 -4.63
N ASP A 84 7.22 4.42 -5.50
CA ASP A 84 6.30 3.31 -5.29
C ASP A 84 6.79 2.40 -4.15
N GLU A 85 8.10 2.18 -3.97
CA GLU A 85 8.64 1.45 -2.80
C GLU A 85 8.36 2.19 -1.49
N LYS A 86 8.60 3.51 -1.47
CA LYS A 86 8.27 4.37 -0.32
C LYS A 86 6.78 4.33 -0.02
N ARG A 87 5.94 4.34 -1.05
CA ARG A 87 4.49 4.20 -0.92
C ARG A 87 4.10 2.86 -0.33
N LEU A 88 4.67 1.76 -0.83
CA LEU A 88 4.43 0.42 -0.30
C LEU A 88 4.81 0.33 1.19
N ALA A 89 5.96 0.89 1.57
CA ALA A 89 6.39 0.95 2.98
C ALA A 89 5.37 1.68 3.86
N ARG A 90 4.84 2.82 3.39
CA ARG A 90 3.80 3.59 4.10
C ARG A 90 2.49 2.83 4.22
N GLU A 91 2.06 2.15 3.16
CA GLU A 91 0.79 1.41 3.14
C GLU A 91 0.83 0.19 4.05
N ILE A 92 1.95 -0.56 4.04
CA ILE A 92 2.17 -1.65 5.01
C ILE A 92 2.20 -1.09 6.42
N HIS A 93 2.88 0.04 6.65
CA HIS A 93 2.87 0.68 7.97
C HIS A 93 1.45 1.02 8.44
N VAL A 94 0.62 1.62 7.58
CA VAL A 94 -0.79 1.91 7.88
C VAL A 94 -1.58 0.64 8.19
N TYR A 95 -1.34 -0.45 7.45
CA TYR A 95 -1.98 -1.73 7.72
C TYR A 95 -1.58 -2.30 9.09
N THR A 96 -0.29 -2.30 9.41
CA THR A 96 0.24 -2.85 10.68
C THR A 96 -0.21 -2.08 11.92
N LYS A 97 -0.62 -0.81 11.80
CA LYS A 97 -1.21 -0.04 12.92
C LYS A 97 -2.50 -0.64 13.46
N LYS A 98 -3.13 -1.58 12.74
CA LYS A 98 -4.34 -2.29 13.18
C LYS A 98 -4.04 -3.49 14.07
N PHE A 99 -2.78 -3.88 14.21
CA PHE A 99 -2.39 -5.00 15.07
C PHE A 99 -2.51 -4.60 16.54
N GLU A 100 -2.80 -5.57 17.40
CA GLU A 100 -2.91 -5.33 18.84
C GLU A 100 -1.56 -4.94 19.45
N ARG A 101 -0.48 -5.57 18.97
CA ARG A 101 0.90 -5.24 19.34
C ARG A 101 1.55 -4.39 18.27
N ASN A 102 2.40 -3.44 18.69
CA ASN A 102 3.19 -2.67 17.75
C ASN A 102 4.28 -3.54 17.09
N CYS A 103 4.71 -3.15 15.90
CA CYS A 103 5.73 -3.91 15.17
C CYS A 103 7.09 -3.96 15.86
N GLU A 104 7.45 -2.98 16.69
CA GLU A 104 8.73 -3.01 17.41
C GLU A 104 8.76 -4.17 18.41
N ASP A 105 7.65 -4.41 19.11
CA ASP A 105 7.50 -5.52 20.05
C ASP A 105 7.39 -6.87 19.35
N ILE A 106 6.66 -6.94 18.23
CA ILE A 106 6.55 -8.16 17.43
C ILE A 106 7.94 -8.57 16.92
N LEU A 107 8.70 -7.61 16.38
CA LEU A 107 10.00 -7.88 15.75
C LEU A 107 11.09 -8.32 16.74
N LYS A 108 10.96 -8.08 18.05
CA LYS A 108 11.90 -8.61 19.06
C LYS A 108 11.98 -10.14 19.06
N ASN A 109 10.89 -10.81 18.69
CA ASN A 109 10.79 -12.27 18.66
C ASN A 109 11.01 -12.86 17.26
N VAL A 110 11.15 -12.01 16.23
CA VAL A 110 11.38 -12.44 14.85
C VAL A 110 12.88 -12.61 14.63
N LYS A 111 13.31 -13.85 14.38
CA LYS A 111 14.70 -14.14 14.05
C LYS A 111 15.09 -13.43 12.75
N VAL A 112 16.23 -12.74 12.78
CA VAL A 112 16.83 -12.17 11.57
C VAL A 112 17.37 -13.30 10.69
N SER A 113 16.99 -13.31 9.42
CA SER A 113 17.53 -14.21 8.42
C SER A 113 18.86 -13.67 7.89
N HIS A 114 19.86 -14.55 7.78
CA HIS A 114 21.13 -14.25 7.11
C HIS A 114 21.05 -14.48 5.60
N MET A 115 19.97 -15.13 5.13
CA MET A 115 19.74 -15.39 3.72
C MET A 115 19.16 -14.13 3.08
N LYS A 116 19.64 -13.81 1.89
CA LYS A 116 19.08 -12.75 1.06
C LYS A 116 18.41 -13.32 -0.18
N LYS A 117 17.30 -12.72 -0.57
CA LYS A 117 16.54 -13.05 -1.78
C LYS A 117 16.39 -11.80 -2.65
N PRO A 118 16.21 -11.95 -3.98
CA PRO A 118 15.90 -10.83 -4.85
C PRO A 118 14.66 -10.07 -4.35
N LEU A 119 14.65 -8.75 -4.49
CA LEU A 119 13.51 -7.91 -4.11
C LEU A 119 12.25 -8.33 -4.87
N SER A 120 12.38 -8.80 -6.12
CA SER A 120 11.27 -9.36 -6.89
C SER A 120 10.59 -10.55 -6.19
N ALA A 121 11.38 -11.48 -5.62
CA ALA A 121 10.86 -12.59 -4.85
C ALA A 121 10.20 -12.12 -3.53
N PHE A 122 10.80 -11.13 -2.87
CA PHE A 122 10.18 -10.49 -1.70
C PHE A 122 8.82 -9.84 -2.05
N LEU A 123 8.73 -9.10 -3.16
CA LEU A 123 7.49 -8.47 -3.61
C LEU A 123 6.41 -9.51 -3.96
N GLU A 124 6.79 -10.68 -4.47
CA GLU A 124 5.86 -11.79 -4.66
C GLU A 124 5.24 -12.24 -3.34
N LEU A 125 6.05 -12.39 -2.29
CA LEU A 125 5.54 -12.77 -0.96
C LEU A 125 4.63 -11.69 -0.37
N VAL A 126 4.99 -10.41 -0.52
CA VAL A 126 4.13 -9.30 -0.09
C VAL A 126 2.78 -9.35 -0.82
N LEU A 127 2.78 -9.64 -2.12
CA LEU A 127 1.55 -9.73 -2.90
C LEU A 127 0.67 -10.90 -2.42
N VAL A 128 1.24 -12.10 -2.35
CA VAL A 128 0.54 -13.32 -1.93
C VAL A 128 -0.03 -13.19 -0.52
N CYS A 129 0.77 -12.74 0.43
CA CYS A 129 0.34 -12.58 1.82
C CYS A 129 -0.74 -11.51 1.97
N SER A 130 -0.63 -10.41 1.24
CA SER A 130 -1.65 -9.34 1.24
C SER A 130 -2.97 -9.81 0.64
N GLN A 131 -2.93 -10.56 -0.47
CA GLN A 131 -4.11 -11.15 -1.10
C GLN A 131 -4.79 -12.17 -0.18
N SER A 132 -4.03 -13.09 0.41
CA SER A 132 -4.55 -14.09 1.35
C SER A 132 -5.28 -13.42 2.53
N ASN A 133 -4.65 -12.42 3.15
CA ASN A 133 -5.25 -11.67 4.25
C ASN A 133 -6.48 -10.84 3.83
N TYR A 134 -6.48 -10.30 2.60
CA TYR A 134 -7.61 -9.55 2.08
C TYR A 134 -8.84 -10.45 1.88
N MET A 135 -8.64 -11.65 1.32
CA MET A 135 -9.73 -12.62 1.10
C MET A 135 -10.27 -13.14 2.43
N HIS A 136 -9.40 -13.52 3.36
CA HIS A 136 -9.81 -13.99 4.68
C HIS A 136 -10.69 -12.95 5.43
N ARG A 137 -10.34 -11.66 5.33
CA ARG A 137 -11.14 -10.57 5.93
C ARG A 137 -12.46 -10.28 5.21
N LYS A 138 -12.63 -10.71 3.96
CA LYS A 138 -13.89 -10.61 3.22
C LYS A 138 -14.84 -11.79 3.46
N GLY A 139 -14.43 -12.79 4.24
CA GLY A 139 -15.26 -13.97 4.54
C GLY A 139 -15.46 -14.89 3.34
N LEU A 140 -14.49 -14.89 2.40
CA LEU A 140 -14.41 -15.83 1.28
C LEU A 140 -13.36 -16.90 1.56
#